data_AF-A0A2V2GLJ0-F1
#
_entry.id   AF-A0A2V2GLJ0-F1
#
_cell.length_a   1.000
_cell.length_b   1.000
_cell.length_c   1.000
_cell.angle_alpha   90.00
_cell.angle_beta   90.00
_cell.angle_gamma   90.00
#
_symmetry.space_group_name_H-M   'P 1'
#
loop_
_entity.id
_entity.type
_entity.pdbx_description
1 polymer ?
#
loop_
_entity_poly.entity_id
_entity_poly.type
_entity_poly.pdbx_seq_one_letter_code
_entity_poly.pdbx_strand_id
1 'polypeptide(L)'
;MNNSDFEKNTVSAENQVNVFQLVRKTQKANAALKVLFVGNSITIHGVKEDIGWNRECGMAASCLENDYVHQTVKMLEEKHGPVSYCVVHAADWERQFYNPEVLDLFQEAKGFDADVVVIRIGENSDTEKVKTVDYAPCFERMIDFFRNDHCKTFVTSLFWRYDPFDAPIEAVAKKRGFTFIPIDDLGEKDECKALGEFWHGGVAKHPNDTGMKCIAERIARAVEGELK
;
A
#
# COMPACT_ATOMS: atom_id res chain seq x y z
N MET A 1 -11.58 5.36 -17.06
CA MET A 1 -11.68 4.03 -17.67
C MET A 1 -10.83 3.11 -16.81
N ASN A 2 -11.31 1.89 -16.54
CA ASN A 2 -10.54 0.93 -15.75
C ASN A 2 -9.26 0.54 -16.49
N ASN A 3 -8.16 0.41 -15.75
CA ASN A 3 -6.90 -0.06 -16.28
C ASN A 3 -6.99 -1.57 -16.52
N SER A 4 -6.66 -2.02 -17.74
CA SER A 4 -6.73 -3.44 -18.10
C SER A 4 -5.74 -4.33 -17.33
N ASP A 5 -4.67 -3.76 -16.77
CA ASP A 5 -3.68 -4.47 -15.98
C ASP A 5 -4.23 -4.92 -14.61
N PHE A 6 -5.31 -4.28 -14.12
CA PHE A 6 -6.02 -4.70 -12.92
C PHE A 6 -6.52 -6.15 -13.05
N GLU A 7 -7.22 -6.47 -14.15
CA GLU A 7 -7.74 -7.82 -14.41
C GLU A 7 -6.65 -8.81 -14.83
N LYS A 8 -5.51 -8.30 -15.30
CA LYS A 8 -4.37 -9.11 -15.76
C LYS A 8 -3.30 -9.33 -14.70
N ASN A 9 -3.54 -8.90 -13.45
CA ASN A 9 -2.68 -9.23 -12.33
C ASN A 9 -2.92 -10.70 -11.93
N THR A 10 -1.96 -11.56 -12.26
CA THR A 10 -2.02 -13.00 -11.98
C THR A 10 -1.20 -13.40 -10.75
N VAL A 11 -0.65 -12.45 -9.99
CA VAL A 11 0.05 -12.76 -8.73
C VAL A 11 -1.01 -13.10 -7.68
N SER A 12 -0.95 -14.32 -7.14
CA SER A 12 -1.87 -14.72 -6.07
C SER A 12 -1.73 -13.82 -4.85
N ALA A 13 -2.87 -13.38 -4.32
CA ALA A 13 -3.00 -12.60 -3.09
C ALA A 13 -2.96 -13.44 -1.79
N GLU A 14 -2.71 -14.75 -1.91
CA GLU A 14 -2.60 -15.68 -0.79
C GLU A 14 -1.13 -15.97 -0.48
N ASN A 15 -0.79 -16.04 0.81
CA ASN A 15 0.54 -16.40 1.30
C ASN A 15 1.67 -15.56 0.68
N GLN A 16 1.41 -14.28 0.40
CA GLN A 16 2.39 -13.34 -0.18
C GLN A 16 3.51 -13.00 0.82
N VAL A 17 3.24 -13.09 2.12
CA VAL A 17 4.23 -13.01 3.20
C VAL A 17 3.99 -14.14 4.20
N ASN A 18 4.98 -14.43 5.03
CA ASN A 18 4.77 -15.30 6.19
C ASN A 18 3.66 -14.71 7.07
N VAL A 19 2.67 -15.53 7.44
CA VAL A 19 1.52 -15.11 8.27
C VAL A 19 1.95 -14.54 9.63
N PHE A 20 3.11 -14.92 10.14
CA PHE A 20 3.71 -14.35 11.35
C PHE A 20 4.51 -13.06 11.11
N GLN A 21 4.47 -12.52 9.89
CA GLN A 21 5.18 -11.32 9.45
C GLN A 21 4.27 -10.36 8.66
N LEU A 22 2.95 -10.44 8.89
CA LEU A 22 1.97 -9.50 8.33
C LEU A 22 2.20 -8.07 8.84
N VAL A 23 2.75 -7.92 10.05
CA VAL A 23 3.11 -6.63 10.65
C VAL A 23 4.62 -6.61 10.90
N ARG A 24 5.31 -5.60 10.37
CA ARG A 24 6.76 -5.42 10.50
C ARG A 24 7.06 -4.05 11.06
N LYS A 25 7.83 -3.96 12.13
CA LYS A 25 8.13 -2.69 12.82
C LYS A 25 9.63 -2.43 12.79
N THR A 26 10.01 -1.25 12.33
CA THR A 26 11.36 -0.73 12.41
C THR A 26 11.36 0.48 13.32
N GLN A 27 11.95 0.35 14.51
CA GLN A 27 12.08 1.44 15.48
C GLN A 27 13.47 2.06 15.40
N LYS A 28 13.53 3.38 15.29
CA LYS A 28 14.76 4.17 15.37
C LYS A 28 14.75 4.98 16.67
N ALA A 29 15.90 5.02 17.36
CA ALA A 29 16.05 5.86 18.54
C ALA A 29 15.85 7.34 18.17
N ASN A 30 15.17 8.10 19.03
CA ASN A 30 14.86 9.52 18.82
C ASN A 30 14.14 9.79 17.49
N ALA A 31 13.23 8.89 17.09
CA ALA A 31 12.45 9.08 15.87
C ALA A 31 11.63 10.38 15.96
N ALA A 32 11.81 11.24 14.95
CA ALA A 32 11.07 12.47 14.79
C ALA A 32 9.66 12.23 14.23
N LEU A 33 9.45 11.06 13.60
CA LEU A 33 8.18 10.67 13.01
C LEU A 33 8.02 9.14 13.06
N LYS A 34 6.78 8.69 13.24
CA LYS A 34 6.35 7.30 13.09
C LYS A 34 5.36 7.17 11.95
N VAL A 35 5.69 6.35 10.94
CA VAL A 35 4.84 6.16 9.75
C VAL A 35 4.35 4.72 9.64
N LEU A 36 3.04 4.52 9.61
CA LEU A 36 2.41 3.23 9.35
C LEU A 36 1.98 3.14 7.88
N PHE A 37 2.49 2.13 7.17
CA PHE A 37 2.10 1.81 5.81
C PHE A 37 1.21 0.57 5.82
N VAL A 38 -0.01 0.69 5.29
CA VAL A 38 -0.93 -0.43 5.09
C VAL A 38 -1.11 -0.65 3.59
N GLY A 39 -0.77 -1.83 3.10
CA GLY A 39 -0.93 -2.16 1.69
C GLY A 39 -0.77 -3.64 1.40
N ASN A 40 -0.37 -3.98 0.19
CA ASN A 40 -0.37 -5.35 -0.33
C ASN A 40 0.98 -5.72 -0.95
N SER A 41 1.02 -6.59 -1.97
CA SER A 41 2.26 -7.02 -2.63
C SER A 41 3.15 -5.86 -3.11
N ILE A 42 2.56 -4.75 -3.56
CA ILE A 42 3.32 -3.56 -3.99
C ILE A 42 4.06 -2.92 -2.80
N THR A 43 3.52 -3.07 -1.60
CA THR A 43 4.11 -2.60 -0.35
C THR A 43 5.19 -3.55 0.16
N ILE A 44 4.89 -4.86 0.20
CA ILE A 44 5.83 -5.89 0.62
C ILE A 44 5.37 -7.25 0.11
N HIS A 45 6.29 -8.05 -0.43
CA HIS A 45 6.03 -9.43 -0.82
C HIS A 45 7.24 -10.29 -0.48
N GLY A 46 7.03 -11.41 0.21
CA GLY A 46 8.06 -12.40 0.53
C GLY A 46 8.54 -13.16 -0.70
N VAL A 47 9.63 -13.91 -0.58
CA VAL A 47 10.19 -14.66 -1.72
C VAL A 47 9.17 -15.66 -2.28
N LYS A 48 9.06 -15.69 -3.62
CA LYS A 48 8.17 -16.59 -4.35
C LYS A 48 8.80 -16.95 -5.72
N GLU A 49 9.70 -17.93 -5.68
CA GLU A 49 10.57 -18.27 -6.82
C GLU A 49 9.81 -18.78 -8.06
N ASP A 50 8.65 -19.41 -7.87
CA ASP A 50 7.80 -19.95 -8.94
C ASP A 50 7.22 -18.88 -9.89
N ILE A 51 7.20 -17.61 -9.46
CA ILE A 51 6.84 -16.45 -10.30
C ILE A 51 8.04 -15.57 -10.64
N GLY A 52 9.27 -16.06 -10.39
CA GLY A 52 10.50 -15.30 -10.62
C GLY A 52 10.76 -14.19 -9.59
N TRP A 53 10.07 -14.20 -8.44
CA TRP A 53 10.26 -13.22 -7.38
C TRP A 53 11.18 -13.77 -6.29
N ASN A 54 12.42 -13.26 -6.21
CA ASN A 54 13.50 -13.86 -5.42
C ASN A 54 14.02 -12.96 -4.28
N ARG A 55 13.24 -11.97 -3.87
CA ARG A 55 13.62 -11.03 -2.80
C ARG A 55 12.42 -10.69 -1.94
N GLU A 56 12.66 -10.03 -0.81
CA GLU A 56 11.61 -9.57 0.09
C GLU A 56 11.63 -8.04 0.18
N CYS A 57 10.78 -7.41 -0.62
CA CYS A 57 10.52 -5.97 -0.65
C CYS A 57 9.20 -5.71 -1.40
N GLY A 58 8.85 -4.45 -1.68
CA GLY A 58 7.73 -4.15 -2.57
C GLY A 58 7.87 -4.84 -3.94
N MET A 59 6.82 -5.54 -4.38
CA MET A 59 6.89 -6.39 -5.58
C MET A 59 7.27 -5.58 -6.83
N ALA A 60 8.22 -6.15 -7.58
CA ALA A 60 8.87 -5.58 -8.76
C ALA A 60 9.86 -4.41 -8.51
N ALA A 61 10.08 -4.00 -7.27
CA ALA A 61 11.29 -3.25 -6.93
C ALA A 61 12.53 -4.13 -7.10
N SER A 62 13.63 -3.56 -7.57
CA SER A 62 14.89 -4.28 -7.74
C SER A 62 15.59 -4.59 -6.42
N CYS A 63 15.33 -3.85 -5.36
CA CYS A 63 15.81 -4.13 -4.01
C CYS A 63 14.94 -3.44 -2.94
N LEU A 64 15.22 -3.72 -1.67
CA LEU A 64 14.51 -3.13 -0.53
C LEU A 64 14.59 -1.61 -0.54
N GLU A 65 15.79 -1.08 -0.80
CA GLU A 65 16.05 0.35 -0.81
C GLU A 65 15.29 1.09 -1.92
N ASN A 66 14.84 0.38 -2.97
CA ASN A 66 14.13 0.95 -4.11
C ASN A 66 12.62 0.78 -4.05
N ASP A 67 12.08 0.06 -3.06
CA ASP A 67 10.64 0.01 -2.87
C ASP A 67 10.10 1.35 -2.35
N TYR A 68 8.80 1.58 -2.57
CA TYR A 68 8.22 2.89 -2.25
C TYR A 68 8.20 3.19 -0.74
N VAL A 69 8.17 2.17 0.12
CA VAL A 69 8.18 2.34 1.58
C VAL A 69 9.52 2.92 2.01
N HIS A 70 10.62 2.28 1.61
CA HIS A 70 11.96 2.71 1.99
C HIS A 70 12.35 4.03 1.32
N GLN A 71 11.92 4.26 0.07
CA GLN A 71 12.09 5.56 -0.59
C GLN A 71 11.31 6.67 0.13
N THR A 72 10.06 6.43 0.57
CA THR A 72 9.28 7.41 1.33
C THR A 72 9.95 7.72 2.67
N VAL A 73 10.34 6.67 3.41
CA VAL A 73 11.05 6.81 4.69
C VAL A 73 12.32 7.63 4.50
N LYS A 74 13.16 7.30 3.50
CA LYS A 74 14.38 8.03 3.20
C LYS A 74 14.14 9.53 2.97
N MET A 75 13.14 9.89 2.15
CA MET A 75 12.82 11.30 1.88
C MET A 75 12.36 12.04 3.15
N LEU A 76 11.53 11.39 3.98
CA LEU A 76 11.10 11.96 5.25
C LEU A 76 12.26 12.11 6.24
N GLU A 77 13.20 11.16 6.25
CA GLU A 77 14.38 11.22 7.10
C GLU A 77 15.33 12.36 6.75
N GLU A 78 15.54 12.59 5.46
CA GLU A 78 16.36 13.69 4.95
C GLU A 78 15.85 15.06 5.41
N LYS A 79 14.54 15.19 5.66
CA LYS A 79 13.89 16.45 6.04
C LYS A 79 13.59 16.59 7.53
N HIS A 80 13.21 15.51 8.19
CA HIS A 80 12.67 15.55 9.55
C HIS A 80 13.57 14.86 10.60
N GLY A 81 14.61 14.13 10.17
CA GLY A 81 15.43 13.29 11.06
C GLY A 81 14.90 11.86 11.14
N PRO A 82 15.40 11.02 12.06
CA PRO A 82 15.12 9.58 12.07
C PRO A 82 13.63 9.25 12.04
N VAL A 83 13.23 8.29 11.20
CA VAL A 83 11.84 7.84 11.06
C VAL A 83 11.72 6.40 11.53
N SER A 84 10.82 6.16 12.49
CA SER A 84 10.34 4.80 12.75
C SER A 84 9.21 4.48 11.79
N TYR A 85 9.11 3.24 11.33
CA TYR A 85 8.01 2.87 10.43
C TYR A 85 7.48 1.47 10.73
N CYS A 86 6.22 1.26 10.38
CA CYS A 86 5.55 -0.03 10.44
C CYS A 86 4.95 -0.35 9.07
N VAL A 87 5.12 -1.58 8.61
CA VAL A 87 4.57 -2.07 7.35
C VAL A 87 3.57 -3.16 7.66
N VAL A 88 2.36 -3.03 7.13
CA VAL A 88 1.29 -4.01 7.24
C VAL A 88 0.94 -4.52 5.85
N HIS A 89 1.07 -5.84 5.68
CA HIS A 89 0.61 -6.55 4.50
C HIS A 89 -0.84 -7.02 4.70
N ALA A 90 -1.80 -6.33 4.09
CA ALA A 90 -3.24 -6.50 4.31
C ALA A 90 -3.99 -7.09 3.10
N ALA A 91 -3.34 -7.92 2.27
CA ALA A 91 -4.04 -8.60 1.16
C ALA A 91 -5.15 -9.55 1.62
N ASP A 92 -5.08 -10.08 2.85
CA ASP A 92 -6.19 -10.81 3.47
C ASP A 92 -7.43 -9.93 3.66
N TRP A 93 -7.23 -8.66 4.06
CA TRP A 93 -8.33 -7.71 4.15
C TRP A 93 -8.92 -7.43 2.77
N GLU A 94 -8.12 -7.27 1.71
CA GLU A 94 -8.66 -7.06 0.36
C GLU A 94 -9.59 -8.20 -0.08
N ARG A 95 -9.13 -9.44 0.05
CA ARG A 95 -9.91 -10.64 -0.31
C ARG A 95 -11.17 -10.82 0.55
N GLN A 96 -11.18 -10.23 1.74
CA GLN A 96 -12.25 -10.39 2.72
C GLN A 96 -12.74 -9.04 3.27
N PHE A 97 -12.80 -7.98 2.44
CA PHE A 97 -13.05 -6.61 2.93
C PHE A 97 -14.40 -6.47 3.65
N TYR A 98 -15.32 -7.36 3.34
CA TYR A 98 -16.66 -7.49 3.92
C TYR A 98 -16.67 -8.17 5.30
N ASN A 99 -15.62 -8.92 5.65
CA ASN A 99 -15.47 -9.62 6.92
C ASN A 99 -14.73 -8.73 7.94
N PRO A 100 -15.38 -8.18 8.99
CA PRO A 100 -14.69 -7.38 9.99
C PRO A 100 -13.62 -8.15 10.77
N GLU A 101 -13.76 -9.46 10.95
CA GLU A 101 -12.87 -10.28 11.77
C GLU A 101 -11.47 -10.40 11.17
N VAL A 102 -11.32 -10.18 9.85
CA VAL A 102 -10.01 -10.23 9.19
C VAL A 102 -9.03 -9.19 9.75
N LEU A 103 -9.54 -8.12 10.35
CA LEU A 103 -8.71 -7.10 10.99
C LEU A 103 -7.95 -7.63 12.21
N ASP A 104 -8.41 -8.73 12.83
CA ASP A 104 -7.72 -9.34 13.97
C ASP A 104 -6.33 -9.88 13.62
N LEU A 105 -6.07 -10.14 12.33
CA LEU A 105 -4.74 -10.50 11.84
C LEU A 105 -3.70 -9.39 12.03
N PHE A 106 -4.14 -8.13 12.18
CA PHE A 106 -3.25 -6.96 12.21
C PHE A 106 -3.19 -6.28 13.57
N GLN A 107 -3.66 -6.93 14.65
CA GLN A 107 -3.72 -6.34 16.00
C GLN A 107 -2.35 -5.85 16.49
N GLU A 108 -1.27 -6.49 16.05
CA GLU A 108 0.09 -6.05 16.38
C GLU A 108 0.38 -4.62 15.91
N ALA A 109 -0.27 -4.11 14.86
CA ALA A 109 -0.05 -2.77 14.34
C ALA A 109 -0.52 -1.67 15.29
N LYS A 110 -1.56 -1.92 16.10
CA LYS A 110 -2.16 -0.90 17.00
C LYS A 110 -1.18 -0.33 18.02
N GLY A 111 -0.21 -1.14 18.47
CA GLY A 111 0.81 -0.69 19.42
C GLY A 111 1.92 0.19 18.81
N PHE A 112 1.89 0.48 17.51
CA PHE A 112 2.92 1.29 16.86
C PHE A 112 2.74 2.79 17.13
N ASP A 113 1.51 3.24 17.37
CA ASP A 113 1.18 4.63 17.73
C ASP A 113 1.75 5.65 16.71
N ALA A 114 1.27 5.55 15.47
CA ALA A 114 1.82 6.28 14.33
C ALA A 114 1.35 7.75 14.29
N ASP A 115 2.24 8.66 13.93
CA ASP A 115 1.90 10.05 13.62
C ASP A 115 1.26 10.18 12.22
N VAL A 116 1.65 9.27 11.31
CA VAL A 116 1.22 9.24 9.92
C VAL A 116 0.76 7.84 9.55
N VAL A 117 -0.40 7.72 8.92
CA VAL A 117 -0.93 6.47 8.37
C VAL A 117 -1.08 6.64 6.86
N VAL A 118 -0.43 5.77 6.08
CA VAL A 118 -0.52 5.70 4.63
C VAL A 118 -1.26 4.43 4.25
N ILE A 119 -2.40 4.57 3.58
CA ILE A 119 -3.24 3.48 3.12
C ILE A 119 -3.13 3.40 1.59
N ARG A 120 -2.55 2.31 1.09
CA ARG A 120 -2.37 2.04 -0.33
C ARG A 120 -2.76 0.60 -0.64
N ILE A 121 -4.03 0.38 -0.97
CA ILE A 121 -4.59 -0.96 -1.04
C ILE A 121 -5.85 -1.01 -1.92
N GLY A 122 -6.10 -2.17 -2.53
CA GLY A 122 -7.36 -2.54 -3.15
C GLY A 122 -7.20 -3.40 -4.41
N GLU A 123 -5.99 -3.57 -4.95
CA GLU A 123 -5.69 -4.39 -6.15
C GLU A 123 -6.14 -5.85 -6.03
N ASN A 124 -6.17 -6.41 -4.82
CA ASN A 124 -6.58 -7.79 -4.60
C ASN A 124 -8.01 -7.90 -4.06
N SER A 125 -8.79 -6.82 -4.12
CA SER A 125 -10.14 -6.79 -3.54
C SER A 125 -11.11 -7.65 -4.34
N ASP A 126 -12.01 -8.34 -3.63
CA ASP A 126 -12.98 -9.24 -4.25
C ASP A 126 -13.97 -8.48 -5.16
N THR A 127 -13.77 -8.61 -6.47
CA THR A 127 -14.55 -7.92 -7.52
C THR A 127 -15.96 -8.44 -7.70
N GLU A 128 -16.27 -9.66 -7.25
CA GLU A 128 -17.65 -10.15 -7.23
C GLU A 128 -18.37 -9.63 -6.00
N LYS A 129 -17.68 -9.58 -4.86
CA LYS A 129 -18.29 -9.13 -3.61
C LYS A 129 -18.64 -7.65 -3.64
N VAL A 130 -17.82 -6.80 -4.26
CA VAL A 130 -18.10 -5.35 -4.37
C VAL A 130 -19.38 -5.03 -5.14
N LYS A 131 -19.89 -5.95 -5.97
CA LYS A 131 -21.18 -5.82 -6.65
C LYS A 131 -22.38 -5.94 -5.69
N THR A 132 -22.16 -6.51 -4.50
CA THR A 132 -23.22 -6.83 -3.53
C THR A 132 -22.98 -6.21 -2.14
N VAL A 133 -21.77 -5.74 -1.85
CA VAL A 133 -21.40 -5.10 -0.58
C VAL A 133 -20.78 -3.75 -0.86
N ASP A 134 -21.27 -2.72 -0.16
CA ASP A 134 -20.70 -1.38 -0.25
C ASP A 134 -19.28 -1.36 0.33
N TYR A 135 -18.30 -1.01 -0.52
CA TYR A 135 -16.89 -0.97 -0.18
C TYR A 135 -16.54 0.18 0.76
N ALA A 136 -17.22 1.32 0.65
CA ALA A 136 -16.90 2.52 1.42
C ALA A 136 -16.94 2.31 2.95
N PRO A 137 -18.01 1.75 3.56
CA PRO A 137 -18.04 1.51 5.01
C PRO A 137 -17.03 0.45 5.46
N CYS A 138 -16.70 -0.53 4.61
CA CYS A 138 -15.67 -1.52 4.89
C CYS A 138 -14.27 -0.88 4.92
N PHE A 139 -13.99 0.00 3.95
CA PHE A 139 -12.75 0.74 3.86
C PHE A 139 -12.60 1.74 5.03
N GLU A 140 -13.67 2.46 5.40
CA GLU A 140 -13.70 3.31 6.60
C GLU A 140 -13.36 2.52 7.87
N ARG A 141 -13.95 1.33 8.04
CA ARG A 141 -13.66 0.46 9.19
C ARG A 141 -12.20 0.02 9.24
N MET A 142 -11.60 -0.29 8.10
CA MET A 142 -10.19 -0.67 8.02
C MET A 142 -9.28 0.50 8.39
N ILE A 143 -9.57 1.70 7.88
CA ILE A 143 -8.83 2.90 8.26
C ILE A 143 -8.96 3.17 9.76
N ASP A 144 -10.18 3.09 10.31
CA ASP A 144 -10.48 3.32 11.72
C ASP A 144 -9.79 2.29 12.65
N PHE A 145 -9.44 1.11 12.12
CA PHE A 145 -8.65 0.12 12.87
C PHE A 145 -7.18 0.51 13.03
N PHE A 146 -6.57 1.11 12.01
CA PHE A 146 -5.14 1.43 11.98
C PHE A 146 -4.81 2.83 12.50
N ARG A 147 -5.77 3.76 12.44
CA ARG A 147 -5.55 5.15 12.81
C ARG A 147 -5.78 5.43 14.29
N ASN A 148 -5.02 6.39 14.82
CA ASN A 148 -5.30 7.05 16.09
C ASN A 148 -5.83 8.47 15.84
N ASP A 149 -6.47 9.09 16.83
CA ASP A 149 -7.08 10.43 16.66
C ASP A 149 -6.07 11.52 16.25
N HIS A 150 -4.82 11.41 16.70
CA HIS A 150 -3.76 12.38 16.39
C HIS A 150 -3.10 12.17 15.03
N CYS A 151 -3.27 10.99 14.42
CA CYS A 151 -2.51 10.67 13.21
C CYS A 151 -3.09 11.36 11.98
N LYS A 152 -2.20 11.77 11.07
CA LYS A 152 -2.57 12.25 9.74
C LYS A 152 -2.72 11.06 8.80
N THR A 153 -3.86 10.99 8.11
CA THR A 153 -4.18 9.85 7.24
C THR A 153 -4.08 10.25 5.77
N PHE A 154 -3.32 9.46 5.02
CA PHE A 154 -3.08 9.61 3.60
C PHE A 154 -3.58 8.34 2.90
N VAL A 155 -4.31 8.52 1.82
CA VAL A 155 -4.91 7.42 1.07
C VAL A 155 -4.55 7.58 -0.40
N THR A 156 -4.06 6.53 -1.04
CA THR A 156 -3.78 6.59 -2.48
C THR A 156 -4.96 6.06 -3.29
N SER A 157 -5.04 6.43 -4.57
CA SER A 157 -5.74 5.59 -5.56
C SER A 157 -5.06 4.23 -5.68
N LEU A 158 -5.68 3.31 -6.43
CA LEU A 158 -4.99 2.11 -6.92
C LEU A 158 -3.87 2.48 -7.90
N PHE A 159 -2.89 1.59 -8.04
CA PHE A 159 -1.88 1.73 -9.11
C PHE A 159 -2.50 1.39 -10.47
N TRP A 160 -3.28 0.30 -10.54
CA TRP A 160 -4.12 0.02 -11.69
C TRP A 160 -5.55 0.46 -11.38
N ARG A 161 -6.00 1.55 -12.00
CA ARG A 161 -7.33 2.12 -11.76
C ARG A 161 -8.43 1.08 -11.90
N TYR A 162 -9.32 1.02 -10.91
CA TYR A 162 -10.57 0.28 -10.99
C TYR A 162 -11.68 1.03 -10.27
N ASP A 163 -12.58 1.65 -11.04
CA ASP A 163 -13.58 2.59 -10.54
C ASP A 163 -14.46 2.02 -9.39
N PRO A 164 -14.88 0.74 -9.38
CA PRO A 164 -15.61 0.17 -8.24
C PRO A 164 -14.88 0.21 -6.89
N PHE A 165 -13.55 0.37 -6.87
CA PHE A 165 -12.75 0.55 -5.65
C PHE A 165 -12.23 1.98 -5.51
N ASP A 166 -11.69 2.58 -6.57
CA ASP A 166 -11.14 3.94 -6.52
C ASP A 166 -12.20 5.00 -6.16
N ALA A 167 -13.41 4.91 -6.74
CA ALA A 167 -14.46 5.88 -6.46
C ALA A 167 -14.89 5.90 -4.98
N PRO A 168 -15.19 4.75 -4.31
CA PRO A 168 -15.48 4.77 -2.89
C PRO A 168 -14.25 5.16 -2.03
N ILE A 169 -13.03 4.80 -2.42
CA ILE A 169 -11.80 5.23 -1.72
C ILE A 169 -11.69 6.76 -1.72
N GLU A 170 -11.81 7.40 -2.88
CA GLU A 170 -11.77 8.86 -3.03
C GLU A 170 -12.92 9.53 -2.25
N ALA A 171 -14.13 8.97 -2.32
CA ALA A 171 -15.28 9.47 -1.60
C ALA A 171 -15.09 9.42 -0.07
N VAL A 172 -14.52 8.33 0.45
CA VAL A 172 -14.18 8.18 1.88
C VAL A 172 -13.12 9.20 2.28
N ALA A 173 -12.04 9.33 1.50
CA ALA A 173 -10.99 10.30 1.79
C ALA A 173 -11.57 11.72 1.89
N LYS A 174 -12.38 12.12 0.91
CA LYS A 174 -13.07 13.42 0.90
C LYS A 174 -14.01 13.60 2.10
N LYS A 175 -14.84 12.59 2.40
CA LYS A 175 -15.81 12.61 3.51
C LYS A 175 -15.13 12.77 4.87
N ARG A 176 -14.00 12.07 5.06
CA ARG A 176 -13.27 12.02 6.34
C ARG A 176 -12.19 13.09 6.48
N GLY A 177 -11.94 13.87 5.43
CA GLY A 177 -10.89 14.89 5.41
C GLY A 177 -9.48 14.29 5.35
N PHE A 178 -9.33 13.09 4.81
CA PHE A 178 -8.02 12.47 4.57
C PHE A 178 -7.40 13.04 3.29
N THR A 179 -6.07 13.05 3.24
CA THR A 179 -5.35 13.49 2.03
C THR A 179 -5.38 12.37 1.00
N PHE A 180 -6.13 12.57 -0.09
CA PHE A 180 -6.14 11.66 -1.23
C PHE A 180 -4.96 11.95 -2.17
N ILE A 181 -4.22 10.89 -2.54
CA ILE A 181 -3.03 10.95 -3.36
C ILE A 181 -3.27 10.11 -4.62
N PRO A 182 -3.65 10.71 -5.76
CA PRO A 182 -3.79 9.95 -7.00
C PRO A 182 -2.42 9.39 -7.41
N ILE A 183 -2.38 8.12 -7.78
CA ILE A 183 -1.21 7.39 -8.32
C ILE A 183 -1.57 6.52 -9.53
N ASP A 184 -2.84 6.50 -9.94
CA ASP A 184 -3.36 5.61 -10.99
C ASP A 184 -2.76 5.89 -12.37
N ASP A 185 -2.38 7.15 -12.64
CA ASP A 185 -1.67 7.52 -13.87
C ASP A 185 -0.29 6.85 -14.00
N LEU A 186 0.28 6.34 -12.89
CA LEU A 186 1.54 5.60 -12.93
C LEU A 186 1.34 4.18 -13.48
N GLY A 187 0.19 3.54 -13.26
CA GLY A 187 -0.11 2.22 -13.83
C GLY A 187 -0.41 2.24 -15.33
N GLU A 188 -0.73 3.41 -15.88
CA GLU A 188 -0.89 3.61 -17.33
C GLU A 188 0.44 3.76 -18.07
N LYS A 189 1.54 3.98 -17.33
CA LYS A 189 2.87 4.25 -17.88
C LYS A 189 3.71 2.98 -17.90
N ASP A 190 4.08 2.53 -19.09
CA ASP A 190 4.92 1.35 -19.25
C ASP A 190 6.31 1.54 -18.61
N GLU A 191 6.84 2.77 -18.60
CA GLU A 191 8.10 3.10 -17.93
C GLU A 191 8.05 2.97 -16.40
N CYS A 192 6.85 2.98 -15.82
CA CYS A 192 6.62 2.77 -14.39
C CYS A 192 6.36 1.31 -14.04
N LYS A 193 6.38 0.38 -15.00
CA LYS A 193 6.09 -1.04 -14.80
C LYS A 193 7.33 -1.87 -15.15
N ALA A 194 7.48 -3.04 -14.52
CA ALA A 194 8.61 -3.94 -14.74
C ALA A 194 8.48 -4.78 -16.04
N LEU A 195 7.97 -4.18 -17.10
CA LEU A 195 7.75 -4.83 -18.39
C LEU A 195 9.08 -5.21 -19.02
N GLY A 196 9.22 -6.48 -19.39
CA GLY A 196 10.46 -7.03 -19.95
C GLY A 196 11.53 -7.36 -18.90
N GLU A 197 11.34 -6.99 -17.63
CA GLU A 197 12.24 -7.33 -16.52
C GLU A 197 11.89 -8.71 -15.92
N PHE A 198 10.61 -9.10 -15.98
CA PHE A 198 10.10 -10.37 -15.46
C PHE A 198 9.37 -11.18 -16.53
N TRP A 199 9.62 -12.49 -16.56
CA TRP A 199 8.89 -13.42 -17.44
C TRP A 199 7.43 -13.61 -16.99
N HIS A 200 7.17 -13.55 -15.68
CA HIS A 200 5.83 -13.71 -15.14
C HIS A 200 5.03 -12.43 -15.35
N GLY A 201 4.02 -12.50 -16.24
CA GLY A 201 3.27 -11.33 -16.68
C GLY A 201 2.49 -10.60 -15.59
N GLY A 202 2.19 -11.23 -14.45
CA GLY A 202 1.63 -10.54 -13.28
C GLY A 202 2.66 -9.66 -12.59
N VAL A 203 3.89 -10.16 -12.37
CA VAL A 203 4.96 -9.41 -11.69
C VAL A 203 5.41 -8.26 -12.59
N ALA A 204 5.53 -8.50 -13.89
CA ALA A 204 5.95 -7.49 -14.87
C ALA A 204 5.06 -6.23 -14.92
N LYS A 205 3.79 -6.31 -14.48
CA LYS A 205 2.86 -5.16 -14.44
C LYS A 205 2.96 -4.34 -13.16
N HIS A 206 3.64 -4.85 -12.13
CA HIS A 206 3.84 -4.14 -10.87
C HIS A 206 4.83 -2.98 -11.08
N PRO A 207 4.82 -1.97 -10.18
CA PRO A 207 5.71 -0.84 -10.30
C PRO A 207 7.18 -1.26 -10.21
N ASN A 208 7.97 -0.93 -11.24
CA ASN A 208 9.43 -1.05 -11.18
C ASN A 208 10.03 0.06 -10.30
N ASP A 209 11.36 0.16 -10.22
CA ASP A 209 12.03 1.20 -9.44
C ASP A 209 11.57 2.63 -9.77
N THR A 210 11.28 2.91 -11.06
CA THR A 210 10.75 4.22 -11.48
C THR A 210 9.34 4.44 -10.93
N GLY A 211 8.45 3.46 -11.07
CA GLY A 211 7.10 3.50 -10.50
C GLY A 211 7.11 3.64 -8.98
N MET A 212 7.91 2.83 -8.28
CA MET A 212 8.08 2.85 -6.83
C MET A 212 8.55 4.22 -6.33
N LYS A 213 9.56 4.79 -7.00
CA LYS A 213 10.05 6.13 -6.68
C LYS A 213 8.97 7.19 -6.88
N CYS A 214 8.22 7.16 -7.99
CA CYS A 214 7.12 8.10 -8.22
C CYS A 214 5.99 7.99 -7.18
N ILE A 215 5.66 6.77 -6.73
CA ILE A 215 4.72 6.56 -5.62
C ILE A 215 5.26 7.21 -4.35
N ALA A 216 6.53 6.92 -4.00
CA ALA A 216 7.18 7.46 -2.81
C ALA A 216 7.24 8.99 -2.80
N GLU A 217 7.61 9.62 -3.91
CA GLU A 217 7.67 11.08 -4.04
C GLU A 217 6.32 11.74 -3.82
N ARG A 218 5.22 11.14 -4.29
CA ARG A 218 3.87 11.66 -4.08
C ARG A 218 3.43 11.54 -2.63
N ILE A 219 3.73 10.41 -1.99
CA ILE A 219 3.45 10.20 -0.56
C ILE A 219 4.26 11.17 0.29
N ALA A 220 5.58 11.21 0.12
CA ALA A 220 6.46 12.09 0.89
C ALA A 220 6.03 13.56 0.74
N ARG A 221 5.78 14.03 -0.49
CA ARG A 221 5.32 15.40 -0.74
C ARG A 221 4.01 15.73 -0.01
N ALA A 222 3.05 14.80 -0.01
CA ALA A 222 1.77 14.99 0.67
C ALA A 222 1.97 15.05 2.20
N VAL A 223 2.76 14.12 2.76
CA VAL A 223 3.09 14.09 4.19
C VAL A 223 3.77 15.39 4.62
N GLU A 224 4.80 15.81 3.90
CA GLU A 224 5.52 17.05 4.18
C GLU A 224 4.65 18.31 4.02
N GLY A 225 3.66 18.27 3.12
CA GLY A 225 2.71 19.37 2.93
C GLY A 225 1.87 19.62 4.18
N GLU A 226 1.56 18.55 4.90
CA GLU A 226 0.75 18.54 6.11
C GLU A 226 1.58 18.71 7.38
N LEU A 227 2.81 18.19 7.47
CA LEU A 227 3.66 18.31 8.67
C LEU A 227 4.27 19.71 8.90
N LYS A 228 3.84 20.72 8.15
CA LYS A 228 4.32 22.11 8.27
C LYS A 228 3.87 22.80 9.55
#